data_AF-A0A076NIG8-F1
#
_entry.id   AF-A0A076NIG8-F1
#
_cell.length_a   1.000
_cell.length_b   1.000
_cell.length_c   1.000
_cell.angle_alpha   90.00
_cell.angle_beta   90.00
_cell.angle_gamma   90.00
#
_symmetry.space_group_name_H-M   'P 1'
#
loop_
_entity.id
_entity.type
_entity.pdbx_description
1 polymer ?
#
loop_
_entity_poly.entity_id
_entity_poly.type
_entity_poly.pdbx_seq_one_letter_code
_entity_poly.pdbx_strand_id
1 'polypeptide(L)'
;MNVPATDSYTFTSSAGDTIRTTTSARTAVDVARLHGVRHGVVAMDSLFYQAKPYEHERIRAELEDAVTRLTGKRGIAHARKALTWCSTKSQSPYESLLRVVLRQRGIAVEEQMWIGRYARPDLLWGQLVIEVDGDAKFAGNGQAAALEQLARENWIRMQHYDVIRVTPRELLRNEERVVREILDLKEHSSLLDAPLTPATHSRPISGEDWRRQAG
;
A
#
# COMPACT_ATOMS: atom_id res chain seq x y z
N MET A 1 1.12 23.11 -23.58
CA MET A 1 1.02 21.68 -23.94
C MET A 1 -0.44 21.38 -24.19
N ASN A 2 -0.83 20.94 -25.39
CA ASN A 2 -2.25 20.65 -25.67
C ASN A 2 -2.58 19.26 -25.09
N VAL A 3 -3.37 19.22 -24.01
CA VAL A 3 -3.87 17.96 -23.43
C VAL A 3 -5.08 17.52 -24.26
N PRO A 4 -5.12 16.29 -24.81
CA PRO A 4 -6.27 15.80 -25.57
C PRO A 4 -7.55 15.80 -24.74
N ALA A 5 -8.71 15.90 -25.40
CA ALA A 5 -10.01 15.86 -24.73
C ALA A 5 -10.19 14.60 -23.87
N THR A 6 -9.71 13.44 -24.36
CA THR A 6 -9.72 12.15 -23.66
C THR A 6 -8.87 12.11 -22.38
N ASP A 7 -7.93 13.04 -22.21
CA ASP A 7 -7.08 13.18 -21.03
C ASP A 7 -7.48 14.37 -20.16
N SER A 8 -8.59 15.05 -20.48
CA SER A 8 -9.08 16.19 -19.73
C SER A 8 -10.51 16.02 -19.25
N TYR A 9 -10.78 16.57 -18.08
CA TYR A 9 -12.09 16.62 -17.46
C TYR A 9 -12.42 18.09 -17.16
N THR A 10 -13.67 18.48 -17.35
CA THR A 10 -14.13 19.85 -17.06
C THR A 10 -15.27 19.78 -16.07
N PHE A 11 -15.22 20.59 -15.03
CA PHE A 11 -16.30 20.73 -14.06
C PHE A 11 -16.50 22.20 -13.67
N THR A 12 -17.69 22.50 -13.15
CA THR A 12 -18.01 23.82 -12.60
C THR A 12 -17.73 23.82 -11.10
N SER A 13 -16.94 24.78 -10.63
CA SER A 13 -16.66 24.97 -9.21
C SER A 13 -17.90 25.44 -8.45
N SER A 14 -17.87 25.38 -7.12
CA SER A 14 -18.92 25.98 -6.28
C SER A 14 -19.05 27.49 -6.46
N ALA A 15 -18.03 28.17 -7.00
CA ALA A 15 -18.04 29.59 -7.32
C ALA A 15 -18.58 29.90 -8.73
N GLY A 16 -18.91 28.89 -9.53
CA GLY A 16 -19.44 29.06 -10.89
C GLY A 16 -18.38 29.06 -12.00
N ASP A 17 -17.10 28.93 -11.65
CA ASP A 17 -16.01 28.89 -12.63
C ASP A 17 -15.95 27.54 -13.35
N THR A 18 -15.73 27.57 -14.67
CA THR A 18 -15.43 26.35 -15.44
C THR A 18 -13.95 26.01 -15.32
N ILE A 19 -13.64 24.91 -14.63
CA ILE A 19 -12.28 24.44 -14.40
C ILE A 19 -11.99 23.23 -15.28
N ARG A 20 -10.90 23.29 -16.03
CA ARG A 20 -10.37 22.17 -16.81
C ARG A 20 -9.20 21.52 -16.08
N THR A 21 -9.29 20.22 -15.83
CA THR A 21 -8.24 19.39 -15.22
C THR A 21 -7.87 18.23 -16.13
N THR A 22 -6.82 17.50 -15.77
CA THR A 22 -6.53 16.18 -16.34
C THR A 22 -7.43 15.11 -15.72
N THR A 23 -7.65 13.99 -16.42
CA THR A 23 -8.27 12.80 -15.82
C THR A 23 -7.38 12.23 -14.71
N SER A 24 -7.95 11.42 -13.80
CA SER A 24 -7.18 10.83 -12.69
C SER A 24 -6.04 9.93 -13.18
N ALA A 25 -6.30 9.07 -14.18
CA ALA A 25 -5.27 8.24 -14.82
C ALA A 25 -4.15 9.08 -15.45
N ARG A 26 -4.53 10.12 -16.21
CA ARG A 26 -3.56 11.04 -16.81
C ARG A 26 -2.70 11.75 -15.75
N THR A 27 -3.33 12.19 -14.66
CA THR A 27 -2.66 12.84 -13.53
C THR A 27 -1.64 11.90 -12.89
N ALA A 28 -2.03 10.65 -12.60
CA ALA A 28 -1.12 9.66 -12.02
C ALA A 28 0.07 9.34 -12.94
N VAL A 29 -0.16 9.23 -14.25
CA VAL A 29 0.91 9.04 -15.24
C VAL A 29 1.84 10.25 -15.30
N ASP A 30 1.30 11.48 -15.27
CA ASP A 30 2.14 12.69 -15.24
C ASP A 30 2.94 12.80 -13.95
N VAL A 31 2.37 12.42 -12.79
CA VAL A 31 3.12 12.31 -11.52
C VAL A 31 4.30 11.36 -11.68
N ALA A 32 4.07 10.16 -12.23
CA ALA A 32 5.14 9.19 -12.46
C ALA A 32 6.24 9.73 -13.41
N ARG A 33 5.82 10.40 -14.50
CA ARG A 33 6.75 10.96 -15.49
C ARG A 33 7.61 12.08 -14.92
N LEU A 34 7.02 12.95 -14.12
CA LEU A 34 7.64 14.19 -13.64
C LEU A 34 8.37 14.00 -12.31
N HIS A 35 7.90 13.09 -11.44
CA HIS A 35 8.41 12.90 -10.07
C HIS A 35 9.00 11.49 -9.83
N GLY A 36 9.03 10.65 -10.87
CA GLY A 36 9.69 9.34 -10.82
C GLY A 36 8.81 8.20 -10.33
N VAL A 37 9.39 7.00 -10.30
CA VAL A 37 8.67 5.73 -10.12
C VAL A 37 7.93 5.65 -8.78
N ARG A 38 8.56 6.07 -7.67
CA ARG A 38 7.95 5.99 -6.32
C ARG A 38 6.65 6.79 -6.25
N HIS A 39 6.71 8.08 -6.60
CA HIS A 39 5.53 8.95 -6.66
C HIS A 39 4.48 8.42 -7.65
N GLY A 40 4.93 7.87 -8.77
CA GLY A 40 4.07 7.25 -9.77
C GLY A 40 3.25 6.09 -9.22
N VAL A 41 3.89 5.15 -8.53
CA VAL A 41 3.19 4.00 -7.92
C VAL A 41 2.19 4.47 -6.87
N VAL A 42 2.59 5.38 -5.98
CA VAL A 42 1.68 5.95 -4.97
C VAL A 42 0.45 6.59 -5.63
N ALA A 43 0.64 7.37 -6.69
CA ALA A 43 -0.46 8.00 -7.41
C ALA A 43 -1.33 6.97 -8.16
N MET A 44 -0.74 5.94 -8.76
CA MET A 44 -1.49 4.89 -9.47
C MET A 44 -2.29 4.00 -8.53
N ASP A 45 -1.67 3.53 -7.44
CA ASP A 45 -2.33 2.74 -6.38
C ASP A 45 -3.51 3.49 -5.77
N SER A 46 -3.39 4.82 -5.61
CA SER A 46 -4.47 5.66 -5.07
C SER A 46 -5.75 5.60 -5.90
N LEU A 47 -5.68 5.27 -7.20
CA LEU A 47 -6.87 5.12 -8.05
C LEU A 47 -7.68 3.87 -7.69
N PHE A 48 -7.05 2.87 -7.07
CA PHE A 48 -7.69 1.65 -6.59
C PHE A 48 -8.18 1.77 -5.14
N TYR A 49 -7.76 2.81 -4.42
CA TYR A 49 -8.21 3.05 -3.06
C TYR A 49 -9.74 3.24 -3.04
N GLN A 50 -10.44 2.36 -2.33
CA GLN A 50 -11.91 2.28 -2.25
C GLN A 50 -12.65 1.93 -3.55
N ALA A 51 -11.93 1.72 -4.66
CA ALA A 51 -12.51 1.19 -5.89
C ALA A 51 -13.08 -0.21 -5.63
N LYS A 52 -14.18 -0.55 -6.31
CA LYS A 52 -14.73 -1.90 -6.23
C LYS A 52 -13.92 -2.86 -7.11
N PRO A 53 -13.83 -4.16 -6.78
CA PRO A 53 -13.08 -5.13 -7.58
C PRO A 53 -13.44 -5.14 -9.07
N TYR A 54 -14.71 -4.91 -9.41
CA TYR A 54 -15.16 -4.84 -10.81
C TYR A 54 -14.67 -3.60 -11.57
N GLU A 55 -14.17 -2.56 -10.88
CA GLU A 55 -13.63 -1.35 -11.50
C GLU A 55 -12.14 -1.47 -11.81
N HIS A 56 -11.44 -2.44 -11.21
CA HIS A 56 -9.98 -2.54 -11.29
C HIS A 56 -9.48 -2.67 -12.73
N GLU A 57 -10.16 -3.49 -13.54
CA GLU A 57 -9.80 -3.69 -14.95
C GLU A 57 -9.93 -2.38 -15.75
N ARG A 58 -11.02 -1.65 -15.54
CA ARG A 58 -11.24 -0.34 -16.18
C ARG A 58 -10.15 0.65 -15.78
N ILE A 59 -9.84 0.77 -14.49
CA ILE A 59 -8.81 1.69 -13.98
C ILE A 59 -7.44 1.34 -14.56
N ARG A 60 -7.09 0.04 -14.62
CA ARG A 60 -5.84 -0.41 -15.23
C ARG A 60 -5.77 -0.08 -16.72
N ALA A 61 -6.84 -0.32 -17.47
CA ALA A 61 -6.91 0.04 -18.88
C ALA A 61 -6.73 1.55 -19.08
N GLU A 62 -7.37 2.40 -18.27
CA GLU A 62 -7.21 3.86 -18.33
C GLU A 62 -5.77 4.32 -18.09
N LEU A 63 -5.05 3.67 -17.16
CA LEU A 63 -3.63 3.92 -16.91
C LEU A 63 -2.75 3.49 -18.10
N GLU A 64 -2.97 2.29 -18.63
CA GLU A 64 -2.26 1.74 -19.79
C GLU A 64 -2.42 2.64 -21.03
N ASP A 65 -3.64 3.07 -21.28
CA ASP A 65 -4.01 3.99 -22.33
C ASP A 65 -3.32 5.35 -22.18
N ALA A 66 -3.32 5.91 -20.97
CA ALA A 66 -2.63 7.18 -20.68
C ALA A 66 -1.11 7.06 -20.87
N VAL A 67 -0.50 5.96 -20.44
CA VAL A 67 0.92 5.66 -20.68
C VAL A 67 1.20 5.54 -22.19
N THR A 68 0.32 4.87 -22.94
CA THR A 68 0.47 4.68 -24.39
C THR A 68 0.41 6.01 -25.13
N ARG A 69 -0.59 6.85 -24.85
CA ARG A 69 -0.73 8.19 -25.44
C ARG A 69 0.46 9.11 -25.19
N LEU A 70 1.16 8.91 -24.08
CA LEU A 70 2.33 9.70 -23.68
C LEU A 70 3.67 9.08 -24.12
N THR A 71 3.63 8.10 -25.03
CA THR A 71 4.84 7.54 -25.66
C THR A 71 5.71 8.64 -26.28
N GLY A 72 7.03 8.52 -26.10
CA GLY A 72 8.01 9.50 -26.57
C GLY A 72 8.12 10.76 -25.70
N LYS A 73 7.24 10.96 -24.71
CA LYS A 73 7.36 12.10 -23.80
C LYS A 73 8.43 11.84 -22.73
N ARG A 74 9.13 12.91 -22.33
CA ARG A 74 10.12 12.85 -21.25
C ARG A 74 9.54 12.19 -19.99
N GLY A 75 10.30 11.29 -19.40
CA GLY A 75 9.94 10.56 -18.18
C GLY A 75 9.00 9.37 -18.38
N ILE A 76 8.58 9.03 -19.60
CA ILE A 76 7.61 7.95 -19.82
C ILE A 76 8.09 6.57 -19.34
N ALA A 77 9.40 6.33 -19.34
CA ALA A 77 9.99 5.12 -18.77
C ALA A 77 9.68 4.95 -17.28
N HIS A 78 9.62 6.05 -16.51
CA HIS A 78 9.21 6.01 -15.10
C HIS A 78 7.75 5.60 -14.95
N ALA A 79 6.86 6.12 -15.78
CA ALA A 79 5.45 5.76 -15.75
C ALA A 79 5.20 4.30 -16.14
N ARG A 80 5.89 3.79 -17.17
CA ARG A 80 5.83 2.37 -17.53
C ARG A 80 6.27 1.50 -16.36
N LYS A 81 7.39 1.83 -15.72
CA LYS A 81 7.88 1.10 -14.55
C LYS A 81 6.93 1.20 -13.35
N ALA A 82 6.39 2.38 -13.08
CA ALA A 82 5.39 2.57 -12.03
C ALA A 82 4.14 1.72 -12.27
N LEU A 83 3.63 1.69 -13.50
CA LEU A 83 2.47 0.88 -13.88
C LEU A 83 2.72 -0.62 -13.65
N THR A 84 3.92 -1.12 -13.99
CA THR A 84 4.29 -2.53 -13.70
C THR A 84 4.39 -2.84 -12.20
N TRP A 85 4.57 -1.82 -11.36
CA TRP A 85 4.73 -1.95 -9.90
C TRP A 85 3.47 -1.54 -9.14
N CYS A 86 2.43 -1.10 -9.84
CA CYS A 86 1.16 -0.71 -9.25
C CYS A 86 0.47 -1.93 -8.61
N SER A 87 -0.21 -1.68 -7.50
CA SER A 87 -1.03 -2.64 -6.77
C SER A 87 -2.43 -2.08 -6.53
N THR A 88 -3.41 -2.98 -6.50
CA THR A 88 -4.79 -2.65 -6.16
C THR A 88 -5.09 -2.83 -4.67
N LYS A 89 -4.09 -3.16 -3.84
CA LYS A 89 -4.28 -3.59 -2.45
C LYS A 89 -3.89 -2.53 -1.42
N SER A 90 -3.06 -1.57 -1.78
CA SER A 90 -2.56 -0.53 -0.86
C SER A 90 -3.71 0.30 -0.29
N GLN A 91 -3.74 0.45 1.04
CA GLN A 91 -4.78 1.21 1.75
C GLN A 91 -4.32 2.61 2.15
N SER A 92 -3.03 2.91 1.99
CA SER A 92 -2.48 4.25 2.20
C SER A 92 -1.32 4.55 1.25
N PRO A 93 -0.98 5.85 1.05
CA PRO A 93 0.19 6.25 0.27
C PRO A 93 1.51 5.70 0.82
N TYR A 94 1.61 5.52 2.14
CA TYR A 94 2.84 5.10 2.80
C TYR A 94 3.05 3.58 2.72
N GLU A 95 1.98 2.79 2.67
CA GLU A 95 2.05 1.37 2.28
C GLU A 95 2.62 1.22 0.87
N SER A 96 2.09 1.97 -0.11
CA SER A 96 2.60 1.97 -1.49
C SER A 96 4.08 2.36 -1.53
N LEU A 97 4.45 3.42 -0.79
CA LEU A 97 5.83 3.90 -0.75
C LEU A 97 6.77 2.84 -0.16
N LEU A 98 6.45 2.28 1.00
CA LEU A 98 7.29 1.26 1.65
C LEU A 98 7.43 0.02 0.77
N ARG A 99 6.34 -0.44 0.16
CA ARG A 99 6.37 -1.57 -0.78
C ARG A 99 7.31 -1.33 -1.96
N VAL A 100 7.31 -0.12 -2.53
CA VAL A 100 8.21 0.24 -3.63
C VAL A 100 9.66 0.37 -3.15
N VAL A 101 9.89 0.94 -1.97
CA VAL A 101 11.20 1.02 -1.31
C VAL A 101 11.82 -0.36 -1.14
N LEU A 102 11.04 -1.34 -0.68
CA LEU A 102 11.45 -2.73 -0.54
C LEU A 102 11.69 -3.38 -1.92
N ARG A 103 10.77 -3.20 -2.87
CA ARG A 103 10.88 -3.75 -4.23
C ARG A 103 12.12 -3.26 -4.97
N GLN A 104 12.53 -2.01 -4.78
CA GLN A 104 13.76 -1.48 -5.37
C GLN A 104 15.03 -2.19 -4.88
N ARG A 105 14.97 -2.81 -3.70
CA ARG A 105 16.05 -3.58 -3.09
C ARG A 105 15.93 -5.09 -3.37
N GLY A 106 15.05 -5.48 -4.31
CA GLY A 106 14.83 -6.88 -4.66
C GLY A 106 13.97 -7.64 -3.66
N ILE A 107 13.35 -6.96 -2.70
CA ILE A 107 12.51 -7.57 -1.68
C ILE A 107 11.07 -7.61 -2.19
N ALA A 108 10.55 -8.80 -2.44
CA ALA A 108 9.15 -9.02 -2.78
C ALA A 108 8.36 -9.31 -1.50
N VAL A 109 7.32 -8.51 -1.26
CA VAL A 109 6.41 -8.65 -0.11
C VAL A 109 5.00 -8.92 -0.62
N GLU A 110 4.24 -9.68 0.17
CA GLU A 110 2.82 -9.90 -0.02
C GLU A 110 2.02 -8.77 0.66
N GLU A 111 0.95 -8.31 0.02
CA GLU A 111 0.10 -7.24 0.56
C GLU A 111 -1.21 -7.81 1.11
N GLN A 112 -1.65 -7.28 2.25
CA GLN A 112 -3.02 -7.45 2.75
C GLN A 112 -3.45 -8.91 2.91
N MET A 113 -2.51 -9.76 3.34
CA MET A 113 -2.72 -11.18 3.64
C MET A 113 -3.53 -11.35 4.92
N TRP A 114 -4.26 -12.45 5.07
CA TRP A 114 -5.01 -12.78 6.27
C TRP A 114 -4.22 -13.76 7.14
N ILE A 115 -3.95 -13.39 8.38
CA ILE A 115 -3.44 -14.31 9.41
C ILE A 115 -4.63 -14.59 10.34
N GLY A 116 -5.26 -15.75 10.14
CA GLY A 116 -6.55 -16.03 10.75
C GLY A 116 -7.63 -15.03 10.32
N ARG A 117 -8.71 -14.93 11.10
CA ARG A 117 -9.92 -14.20 10.67
C ARG A 117 -9.87 -12.69 10.91
N TYR A 118 -9.05 -12.20 11.83
CA TYR A 118 -9.10 -10.80 12.30
C TYR A 118 -7.76 -10.07 12.28
N ALA A 119 -6.70 -10.67 11.72
CA ALA A 119 -5.45 -9.96 11.45
C ALA A 119 -5.20 -9.90 9.94
N ARG A 120 -5.02 -8.68 9.45
CA ARG A 120 -4.71 -8.41 8.05
C ARG A 120 -3.58 -7.39 7.99
N PRO A 121 -2.32 -7.83 8.06
CA PRO A 121 -1.17 -6.92 7.98
C PRO A 121 -1.10 -6.19 6.65
N ASP A 122 -0.50 -5.00 6.69
CA ASP A 122 -0.28 -4.19 5.48
C ASP A 122 0.63 -4.92 4.48
N LEU A 123 1.82 -5.32 4.93
CA LEU A 123 2.80 -6.08 4.16
C LEU A 123 3.27 -7.32 4.95
N LEU A 124 3.62 -8.38 4.22
CA LEU A 124 4.13 -9.63 4.76
C LEU A 124 5.34 -10.12 3.96
N TRP A 125 6.46 -10.40 4.63
CA TRP A 125 7.65 -11.01 4.03
C TRP A 125 7.99 -12.33 4.74
N GLY A 126 7.39 -13.42 4.26
CA GLY A 126 7.47 -14.72 4.95
C GLY A 126 6.77 -14.64 6.31
N GLN A 127 7.53 -14.78 7.39
CA GLN A 127 7.03 -14.67 8.78
C GLN A 127 7.22 -13.26 9.39
N LEU A 128 7.64 -12.27 8.60
CA LEU A 128 7.76 -10.89 9.05
C LEU A 128 6.55 -10.06 8.59
N VAL A 129 5.73 -9.65 9.55
CA VAL A 129 4.65 -8.67 9.39
C VAL A 129 5.22 -7.26 9.49
N ILE A 130 4.86 -6.41 8.53
CA ILE A 130 5.27 -5.00 8.48
C ILE A 130 3.99 -4.16 8.40
N GLU A 131 3.73 -3.38 9.46
CA GLU A 131 2.56 -2.50 9.58
C GLU A 131 3.00 -1.04 9.36
N VAL A 132 2.26 -0.29 8.54
CA VAL A 132 2.53 1.14 8.29
C VAL A 132 1.55 1.98 9.10
N ASP A 133 1.97 2.41 10.29
CA ASP A 133 1.07 3.11 11.21
C ASP A 133 1.06 4.61 10.90
N GLY A 134 -0.08 5.13 10.44
CA GLY A 134 -0.23 6.57 10.24
C GLY A 134 0.00 7.36 11.54
N ASP A 135 0.62 8.53 11.43
CA ASP A 135 0.95 9.44 12.54
C ASP A 135 -0.28 9.86 13.41
N ALA A 136 -1.51 9.51 13.01
CA ALA A 136 -2.74 9.91 13.68
C ALA A 136 -3.55 8.70 14.20
N LYS A 137 -3.33 8.33 15.47
CA LYS A 137 -4.29 7.54 16.25
C LYS A 137 -4.40 8.00 17.70
N PHE A 138 -4.82 9.25 17.93
CA PHE A 138 -5.40 9.63 19.24
C PHE A 138 -6.55 10.63 19.06
N ALA A 139 -7.72 10.12 18.71
CA ALA A 139 -8.98 10.84 18.91
C ALA A 139 -10.02 9.91 19.57
N GLY A 140 -10.57 10.34 20.71
CA GLY A 140 -11.76 9.77 21.33
C GLY A 140 -11.57 8.62 22.33
N ASN A 141 -10.90 7.52 21.95
CA ASN A 141 -10.84 6.27 22.75
C ASN A 141 -9.47 5.56 22.66
N GLY A 142 -8.37 6.30 22.82
CA GLY A 142 -7.01 5.80 22.57
C GLY A 142 -6.62 4.54 23.36
N GLN A 143 -7.10 4.39 24.60
CA GLN A 143 -6.71 3.27 25.46
C GLN A 143 -7.31 1.93 25.01
N ALA A 144 -8.60 1.88 24.68
CA ALA A 144 -9.23 0.65 24.21
C ALA A 144 -8.66 0.18 22.87
N ALA A 145 -8.46 1.12 21.94
CA ALA A 145 -7.84 0.83 20.64
C ALA A 145 -6.38 0.37 20.77
N ALA A 146 -5.61 0.95 21.70
CA ALA A 146 -4.23 0.51 21.99
C ALA A 146 -4.19 -0.90 22.58
N LEU A 147 -5.10 -1.23 23.50
CA LEU A 147 -5.21 -2.59 24.05
C LEU A 147 -5.61 -3.61 22.99
N GLU A 148 -6.56 -3.27 22.10
CA GLU A 148 -6.97 -4.12 20.98
C GLU A 148 -5.77 -4.37 20.03
N GLN A 149 -5.01 -3.33 19.73
CA GLN A 149 -3.83 -3.42 18.88
C GLN A 149 -2.73 -4.29 19.51
N LEU A 150 -2.50 -4.15 20.82
CA LEU A 150 -1.54 -4.96 21.56
C LEU A 150 -1.95 -6.43 21.62
N ALA A 151 -3.23 -6.71 21.90
CA ALA A 151 -3.75 -8.08 21.91
C ALA A 151 -3.61 -8.76 20.54
N ARG A 152 -3.93 -8.02 19.46
CA ARG A 152 -3.74 -8.51 18.08
C ARG A 152 -2.28 -8.80 17.77
N GLU A 153 -1.37 -7.89 18.14
CA GLU A 153 0.07 -8.08 17.89
C GLU A 153 0.64 -9.26 18.66
N ASN A 154 0.32 -9.39 19.96
CA ASN A 154 0.73 -10.52 20.78
C ASN A 154 0.24 -11.84 20.19
N TRP A 155 -1.01 -11.88 19.71
CA TRP A 155 -1.53 -13.07 19.05
C TRP A 155 -0.78 -13.39 17.76
N ILE A 156 -0.51 -12.41 16.89
CA ILE A 156 0.31 -12.62 15.67
C ILE A 156 1.68 -13.21 16.03
N ARG A 157 2.31 -12.72 17.10
CA ARG A 157 3.60 -13.27 17.58
C ARG A 157 3.47 -14.71 18.07
N MET A 158 2.40 -15.05 18.79
CA MET A 158 2.10 -16.44 19.17
C MET A 158 1.88 -17.36 17.96
N GLN A 159 1.50 -16.82 16.79
CA GLN A 159 1.37 -17.60 15.55
C GLN A 159 2.71 -17.81 14.80
N HIS A 160 3.84 -17.51 15.44
CA HIS A 160 5.20 -17.57 14.90
C HIS A 160 5.48 -16.54 13.79
N TYR A 161 5.00 -15.32 13.98
CA TYR A 161 5.38 -14.17 13.15
C TYR A 161 6.12 -13.12 13.98
N ASP A 162 7.06 -12.42 13.35
CA ASP A 162 7.57 -11.16 13.88
C ASP A 162 6.77 -9.99 13.34
N VAL A 163 6.71 -8.91 14.11
CA VAL A 163 6.00 -7.68 13.76
C VAL A 163 6.94 -6.49 13.92
N ILE A 164 7.01 -5.65 12.88
CA ILE A 164 7.58 -4.30 12.91
C ILE A 164 6.53 -3.27 12.50
N ARG A 165 6.49 -2.15 13.23
CA ARG A 165 5.70 -0.97 12.85
C ARG A 165 6.63 0.06 12.25
N VAL A 166 6.24 0.62 11.13
CA VAL A 166 6.95 1.69 10.45
C VAL A 166 6.04 2.91 10.40
N THR A 167 6.45 4.02 11.01
CA THR A 167 5.69 5.27 10.86
C THR A 167 6.09 5.99 9.56
N PRO A 168 5.16 6.73 8.93
CA PRO A 168 5.48 7.63 7.83
C PRO A 168 6.63 8.58 8.16
N ARG A 169 6.65 9.10 9.40
CA ARG A 169 7.72 9.98 9.87
C ARG A 169 9.09 9.31 9.82
N GLU A 170 9.22 8.08 10.28
CA GLU A 170 10.48 7.33 10.23
C GLU A 170 10.89 7.02 8.80
N LEU A 171 9.96 6.53 7.99
CA LEU A 171 10.20 6.19 6.59
C LEU A 171 10.70 7.40 5.79
N LEU A 172 10.08 8.56 5.96
CA LEU A 172 10.45 9.79 5.27
C LEU A 172 11.75 10.41 5.81
N ARG A 173 12.01 10.29 7.12
CA ARG A 173 13.19 10.89 7.77
C ARG A 173 14.45 10.07 7.54
N ASN A 174 14.38 8.75 7.60
CA ASN A 174 15.54 7.87 7.49
C ASN A 174 15.16 6.50 6.92
N GLU A 175 14.87 6.47 5.62
CA GLU A 175 14.52 5.24 4.88
C GLU A 175 15.56 4.12 5.07
N GLU A 176 16.86 4.43 4.99
CA GLU A 176 17.91 3.41 5.10
C GLU A 176 17.93 2.75 6.48
N ARG A 177 17.64 3.51 7.55
CA ARG A 177 17.48 2.94 8.89
C ARG A 177 16.28 2.01 8.95
N VAL A 178 15.12 2.43 8.44
CA VAL A 178 13.89 1.60 8.42
C VAL A 178 14.14 0.30 7.67
N VAL A 179 14.78 0.37 6.50
CA VAL A 179 15.13 -0.82 5.71
C VAL A 179 16.08 -1.73 6.48
N ARG A 180 17.08 -1.19 7.17
CA ARG A 180 18.00 -1.99 7.99
C ARG A 180 17.26 -2.71 9.12
N GLU A 181 16.39 -2.01 9.85
CA GLU A 181 15.59 -2.61 10.92
C GLU A 181 14.67 -3.72 10.40
N ILE A 182 14.09 -3.56 9.20
CA ILE A 182 13.31 -4.61 8.52
C ILE A 182 14.20 -5.83 8.20
N LEU A 183 15.43 -5.61 7.69
CA LEU A 183 16.35 -6.69 7.35
C LEU A 183 16.84 -7.45 8.59
N ASP A 184 17.21 -6.72 9.65
CA ASP A 184 17.66 -7.31 10.92
C ASP A 184 16.54 -8.17 11.53
N LEU A 185 15.29 -7.66 11.54
CA LEU A 185 14.16 -8.43 12.03
C LEU A 185 13.78 -9.58 11.09
N LYS A 186 14.02 -9.45 9.78
CA LYS A 186 13.80 -10.55 8.83
C LYS A 186 14.75 -11.73 9.07
N GLU A 187 15.99 -11.46 9.48
CA GLU A 187 16.95 -12.49 9.89
C GLU A 187 16.43 -13.24 11.11
N HIS A 188 16.00 -12.52 12.15
CA HIS A 188 15.37 -13.13 13.33
C HIS A 188 14.13 -13.96 12.95
N SER A 189 13.24 -13.42 12.12
CA SER A 189 12.01 -14.10 11.69
C SER A 189 12.26 -15.40 10.91
N SER A 190 13.47 -15.60 10.38
CA SER A 190 13.85 -16.81 9.64
C SER A 190 14.20 -17.98 10.56
N LEU A 191 14.43 -17.71 11.84
CA LEU A 191 14.73 -18.70 12.88
C LEU A 191 13.47 -19.21 13.60
N LEU A 192 12.32 -18.57 13.36
CA LEU A 192 11.05 -18.99 13.93
C LEU A 192 10.60 -20.35 13.34
N ASP A 193 9.99 -21.18 14.17
CA ASP A 193 9.27 -22.37 13.72
C ASP A 193 8.18 -22.00 12.70
N ALA A 194 7.71 -22.99 11.94
CA ALA A 194 6.67 -22.78 10.94
C ALA A 194 5.41 -22.12 11.54
N PRO A 195 4.65 -21.31 10.76
CA PRO A 195 3.49 -20.60 11.30
C PRO A 195 2.43 -21.56 11.82
N LEU A 196 1.93 -21.32 13.03
CA LEU A 196 0.78 -22.06 13.55
C LEU A 196 -0.49 -21.74 12.75
N THR A 197 -0.63 -20.47 12.35
CA THR A 197 -1.68 -20.01 11.43
C THR A 197 -1.04 -19.44 10.16
N PRO A 198 -1.02 -20.21 9.05
CA PRO A 198 -0.50 -19.72 7.77
C PRO A 198 -1.30 -18.54 7.20
N ALA A 199 -0.60 -17.62 6.56
CA ALA A 199 -1.22 -16.47 5.91
C ALA A 199 -1.95 -16.87 4.61
N THR A 200 -3.15 -16.32 4.38
CA THR A 200 -3.99 -16.63 3.20
C THR A 200 -4.42 -15.37 2.46
N HIS A 201 -4.65 -15.47 1.14
CA HIS A 201 -5.15 -14.33 0.35
C HIS A 201 -6.62 -14.00 0.66
N SER A 202 -7.40 -15.01 1.02
CA SER A 202 -8.82 -14.88 1.36
C SER A 202 -9.01 -15.02 2.86
N ARG A 203 -9.97 -14.25 3.41
CA ARG A 203 -10.31 -14.30 4.83
C ARG A 203 -10.86 -15.69 5.20
N PRO A 204 -10.28 -16.39 6.18
CA PRO A 204 -10.84 -17.63 6.70
C PRO A 204 -12.23 -17.43 7.34
N ILE A 205 -13.11 -18.42 7.18
CA ILE A 205 -14.48 -18.40 7.73
C ILE A 205 -14.47 -18.83 9.22
N SER A 206 -13.58 -19.75 9.57
CA SER A 206 -13.35 -20.31 10.91
C SER A 206 -11.85 -20.46 11.18
N GLY A 207 -11.48 -20.83 12.41
CA GLY A 207 -10.09 -20.99 12.83
C GLY A 207 -9.77 -20.19 14.09
N GLU A 208 -8.51 -20.27 14.52
CA GLU A 208 -7.99 -19.47 15.63
C GLU A 208 -8.03 -17.97 15.31
N ASP A 209 -8.36 -17.18 16.32
CA ASP A 209 -8.38 -15.74 16.22
C ASP A 209 -8.20 -15.08 17.58
N TRP A 210 -7.60 -13.88 17.57
CA TRP A 210 -7.26 -13.15 18.78
C TRP A 210 -8.49 -12.60 19.55
N ARG A 211 -9.68 -12.59 18.94
CA ARG A 211 -10.90 -12.03 19.55
C ARG A 211 -11.63 -13.02 20.45
N ARG A 212 -11.35 -14.33 20.34
CA ARG A 212 -12.02 -15.38 21.14
C ARG A 212 -11.32 -15.75 22.46
N GLN A 213 -10.42 -14.93 22.99
CA GLN A 213 -9.74 -15.23 24.25
C GLN A 213 -10.45 -14.72 25.52
N ALA A 214 -11.74 -14.39 25.44
CA ALA A 214 -12.57 -14.10 26.62
C ALA A 214 -13.82 -14.99 26.60
N GLY A 215 -13.73 -16.12 27.30
CA GLY A 215 -14.80 -17.11 27.48
C GLY A 215 -14.26 -18.38 28.10
#